data_AF-A0A842XZD4-F1
#
_entry.id   AF-A0A842XZD4-F1
#
_cell.length_a   1.000
_cell.length_b   1.000
_cell.length_c   1.000
_cell.angle_alpha   90.00
_cell.angle_beta   90.00
_cell.angle_gamma   90.00
#
_symmetry.space_group_name_H-M   'P 1'
#
loop_
_entity.id
_entity.type
_entity.pdbx_description
1 polymer ?
#
loop_
_entity_poly.entity_id
_entity_poly.type
_entity_poly.pdbx_seq_one_letter_code
_entity_poly.pdbx_strand_id
1 'polypeptide(L)'
;MALDIIILVAAVLAVIAVYYFLKTVKHLIVNTILGLIILVLSQYVFNVGLEITPIVILICAIGGVPGALLVLLLHMMGIAF
;
A
#
# COMPACT_ATOMS: atom_id res chain seq x y z
N MET A 1 -4.85 39.51 17.30
CA MET A 1 -3.83 38.86 18.15
C MET A 1 -4.12 37.37 18.33
N ALA A 2 -5.25 36.94 18.92
CA ALA A 2 -5.56 35.50 19.06
C ALA A 2 -5.88 34.79 17.72
N LEU A 3 -6.61 35.46 16.80
CA LEU A 3 -7.01 34.88 15.52
C LEU A 3 -5.82 34.64 14.59
N ASP A 4 -4.86 35.58 14.55
CA ASP A 4 -3.64 35.48 13.75
C ASP A 4 -2.81 34.25 14.16
N ILE A 5 -2.72 33.99 15.48
CA ILE A 5 -2.04 32.83 16.04
C ILE A 5 -2.77 31.53 15.66
N ILE A 6 -4.11 31.51 15.72
CA ILE A 6 -4.92 30.34 15.33
C ILE A 6 -4.73 30.01 13.85
N ILE A 7 -4.76 31.01 12.97
CA ILE A 7 -4.56 30.82 11.52
C ILE A 7 -3.15 30.31 11.24
N LEU A 8 -2.14 30.85 11.93
CA LEU A 8 -0.76 30.42 11.78
C LEU A 8 -0.56 28.97 12.24
N VAL A 9 -1.13 28.58 13.38
CA VAL A 9 -1.09 27.18 13.86
C VAL A 9 -1.84 26.24 12.91
N ALA A 10 -3.01 26.64 12.42
CA ALA A 10 -3.76 25.84 11.44
C ALA A 10 -3.00 25.66 10.12
N ALA A 11 -2.33 26.71 9.63
CA ALA A 11 -1.49 26.65 8.44
C ALA A 11 -0.30 25.70 8.64
N VAL A 12 0.38 25.76 9.79
CA VAL A 12 1.49 24.84 10.10
C VAL A 12 1.00 23.39 10.17
N LEU A 13 -0.14 23.13 10.83
CA LEU A 13 -0.73 21.80 10.88
C LEU A 13 -1.14 21.30 9.49
N ALA A 14 -1.71 22.15 8.64
CA ALA A 14 -2.06 21.79 7.27
C ALA A 14 -0.83 21.40 6.44
N VAL A 15 0.28 22.15 6.55
CA VAL A 15 1.54 21.83 5.87
C VAL A 15 2.11 20.51 6.37
N ILE A 16 2.09 20.26 7.69
CA ILE A 16 2.53 18.99 8.28
C ILE A 16 1.68 17.83 7.76
N ALA A 17 0.36 17.98 7.78
CA ALA A 17 -0.56 16.94 7.29
C ALA A 17 -0.33 16.61 5.81
N VAL A 18 -0.17 17.63 4.96
CA VAL A 18 0.12 17.44 3.53
C VAL A 18 1.50 16.79 3.33
N TYR A 19 2.51 17.20 4.09
CA TYR A 19 3.85 16.61 4.03
C TYR A 19 3.82 15.11 4.36
N TYR A 20 3.14 14.72 5.44
CA TYR A 20 2.97 13.31 5.79
C TYR A 20 2.16 12.55 4.75
N PHE A 21 1.08 13.15 4.24
CA PHE A 21 0.26 12.53 3.20
C PHE A 21 1.08 12.23 1.93
N LEU A 22 1.83 13.22 1.43
CA LEU A 22 2.72 13.04 0.28
C LEU A 22 3.81 12.00 0.53
N LYS A 23 4.32 11.90 1.75
CA LYS A 23 5.31 10.88 2.14
C LYS A 23 4.69 9.47 2.12
N THR A 24 3.45 9.32 2.59
CA THR A 24 2.70 8.07 2.58
C THR A 24 2.40 7.59 1.15
N VAL A 25 2.07 8.50 0.22
CA VAL A 25 1.83 8.13 -1.19
C VAL A 25 3.06 7.49 -1.82
N LYS A 26 4.26 8.03 -1.58
CA LYS A 26 5.51 7.42 -2.08
C LYS A 26 5.71 6.02 -1.50
N HIS A 27 5.36 5.83 -0.22
CA HIS A 27 5.45 4.54 0.42
C HIS A 27 4.49 3.53 -0.22
N LEU A 28 3.24 3.90 -0.51
CA LEU A 28 2.28 3.04 -1.22
C LEU A 28 2.82 2.51 -2.53
N ILE A 29 3.47 3.36 -3.34
CA ILE A 29 4.01 2.97 -4.64
C ILE A 29 5.10 1.91 -4.47
N VAL A 30 6.07 2.16 -3.58
CA VAL A 30 7.16 1.20 -3.31
C VAL A 30 6.61 -0.12 -2.75
N ASN A 31 5.63 -0.03 -1.85
CA ASN A 31 4.99 -1.17 -1.22
C ASN A 31 4.23 -2.03 -2.24
N THR A 32 3.52 -1.39 -3.17
CA THR A 32 2.84 -2.06 -4.29
C THR A 32 3.86 -2.75 -5.20
N ILE A 33 4.93 -2.05 -5.59
CA ILE A 33 5.95 -2.59 -6.49
C ILE A 33 6.61 -3.81 -5.85
N LEU A 34 7.04 -3.71 -4.59
CA LEU A 34 7.64 -4.83 -3.87
C LEU A 34 6.66 -6.00 -3.71
N GLY A 35 5.40 -5.72 -3.35
CA GLY A 35 4.36 -6.76 -3.24
C GLY A 35 4.10 -7.48 -4.56
N LEU A 36 4.00 -6.73 -5.66
CA LEU A 36 3.82 -7.31 -7.00
C LEU A 36 5.03 -8.10 -7.47
N ILE A 37 6.25 -7.62 -7.20
CA ILE A 37 7.48 -8.38 -7.51
C ILE A 37 7.43 -9.73 -6.79
N ILE A 38 7.07 -9.76 -5.51
CA ILE A 38 6.97 -11.00 -4.73
C ILE A 38 5.89 -11.92 -5.27
N LEU A 39 4.70 -11.39 -5.62
CA LEU A 39 3.61 -12.18 -6.19
C LEU A 39 4.01 -12.81 -7.53
N VAL A 40 4.58 -12.02 -8.44
CA VAL A 40 5.02 -12.49 -9.76
C VAL A 40 6.14 -13.53 -9.64
N LEU A 41 7.11 -13.30 -8.74
CA LEU A 41 8.15 -14.28 -8.45
C LEU A 41 7.56 -15.57 -7.87
N SER A 42 6.56 -15.46 -7.01
CA SER A 42 5.88 -16.62 -6.45
C SER A 42 5.13 -17.41 -7.52
N GLN A 43 4.45 -16.75 -8.46
CA GLN A 43 3.82 -17.43 -9.59
C GLN A 43 4.85 -18.16 -10.46
N TYR A 44 6.02 -17.56 -10.71
CA TYR A 44 7.07 -18.17 -11.52
C TYR A 44 7.73 -19.36 -10.81
N VAL A 45 8.03 -19.25 -9.51
CA VAL A 45 8.74 -20.29 -8.75
C VAL A 45 7.80 -21.43 -8.33
N PHE A 46 6.59 -21.11 -7.87
CA PHE A 46 5.64 -22.09 -7.33
C PHE A 46 4.56 -22.52 -8.34
N ASN A 47 4.60 -21.99 -9.57
CA ASN A 47 3.59 -22.22 -10.62
C ASN A 47 2.14 -21.96 -10.14
N VAL A 48 1.99 -20.99 -9.26
CA VAL A 48 0.72 -20.63 -8.63
C VAL A 48 -0.10 -19.86 -9.67
N GLY A 49 -1.29 -20.34 -10.02
CA GLY A 49 -2.20 -19.72 -10.99
C GLY A 49 -2.91 -18.48 -10.43
N LEU A 50 -2.15 -17.58 -9.81
CA LEU A 50 -2.69 -16.44 -9.09
C LEU A 50 -3.10 -15.33 -10.07
N GLU A 51 -4.38 -15.01 -10.10
CA GLU A 51 -4.88 -13.95 -10.96
C GLU A 51 -4.55 -12.58 -10.37
N ILE A 52 -3.71 -11.79 -11.06
CA ILE A 52 -3.40 -10.41 -10.67
C ILE A 52 -4.59 -9.52 -11.02
N THR A 53 -5.56 -9.49 -10.11
CA THR A 53 -6.76 -8.65 -10.22
C THR A 53 -6.51 -7.25 -9.62
N PRO A 54 -7.31 -6.24 -10.00
CA PRO A 54 -7.20 -4.90 -9.40
C PRO A 54 -7.32 -4.88 -7.88
N ILE A 55 -8.07 -5.83 -7.30
CA ILE A 55 -8.20 -5.97 -5.84
C ILE A 55 -6.91 -6.45 -5.18
N VAL A 56 -6.19 -7.40 -5.80
CA VAL A 56 -4.87 -7.86 -5.32
C VAL A 56 -3.85 -6.72 -5.34
N ILE A 57 -3.85 -5.92 -6.41
CA ILE A 57 -2.98 -4.74 -6.52
C ILE A 57 -3.29 -3.75 -5.39
N LEU A 58 -4.58 -3.53 -5.08
CA LEU A 58 -4.98 -2.62 -4.00
C LEU A 58 -4.58 -3.13 -2.61
N ILE A 59 -4.73 -4.44 -2.37
CA ILE A 59 -4.27 -5.09 -1.13
C ILE A 59 -2.74 -4.97 -1.00
N CYS A 60 -1.99 -5.17 -2.09
CA CYS A 60 -0.54 -4.97 -2.11
C CYS A 60 -0.16 -3.49 -1.99
N ALA A 61 -0.99 -2.55 -2.43
CA ALA A 61 -0.71 -1.13 -2.25
C ALA A 61 -0.82 -0.70 -0.79
N ILE A 62 -1.89 -1.13 -0.13
CA ILE A 62 -2.15 -0.79 1.27
C ILE A 62 -1.21 -1.60 2.19
N GLY A 63 -1.14 -2.91 1.96
CA GLY A 63 -0.48 -3.88 2.82
C GLY A 63 0.92 -4.28 2.37
N GLY A 64 1.29 -4.13 1.10
CA GLY A 64 2.68 -4.30 0.68
C GLY A 64 3.18 -5.71 0.56
N VAL A 65 4.41 -5.90 1.06
CA VAL A 65 5.00 -7.22 1.31
C VAL A 65 4.09 -8.10 2.17
N PRO A 66 3.58 -7.66 3.35
CA PRO A 66 2.62 -8.49 4.09
C PRO A 66 1.30 -8.66 3.35
N GLY A 67 0.86 -7.68 2.54
CA GLY A 67 -0.30 -7.82 1.67
C GLY A 67 -0.14 -8.92 0.62
N ALA A 68 1.01 -8.97 -0.05
CA ALA A 68 1.36 -10.02 -1.01
C ALA A 68 1.41 -11.40 -0.35
N LEU A 69 1.98 -11.50 0.86
CA LEU A 69 2.04 -12.76 1.60
C LEU A 69 0.64 -13.25 2.00
N LEU A 70 -0.25 -12.34 2.43
CA LEU A 70 -1.65 -12.69 2.72
C LEU A 70 -2.39 -13.19 1.49
N VAL A 71 -2.22 -12.54 0.35
CA VAL A 71 -2.83 -12.96 -0.92
C VAL A 71 -2.32 -14.35 -1.33
N LEU A 72 -1.02 -14.59 -1.21
CA LEU A 72 -0.43 -15.91 -1.49
C LEU A 72 -0.97 -17.00 -0.57
N LEU A 73 -1.13 -16.71 0.72
CA LEU A 73 -1.72 -17.66 1.69
C LEU A 73 -3.19 -17.96 1.37
N LEU A 74 -3.98 -16.95 1.01
CA LEU A 74 -5.38 -17.13 0.61
C LEU A 74 -5.51 -17.98 -0.66
N HIS A 75 -4.61 -17.80 -1.62
CA HIS A 75 -4.52 -18.65 -2.81
C HIS A 75 -4.25 -20.11 -2.43
N MET A 76 -3.24 -20.35 -1.58
CA MET A 76 -2.87 -21.70 -1.12
C MET A 76 -4.01 -22.40 -0.38
N MET A 77 -4.87 -21.65 0.32
CA MET A 77 -6.06 -22.18 0.99
C MET A 77 -7.25 -22.38 0.03
N GLY A 78 -7.15 -21.95 -1.23
CA GLY A 78 -8.21 -22.09 -2.25
C GLY A 78 -9.44 -21.21 -2.00
N ILE A 79 -9.31 -20.17 -1.17
CA ILE A 79 -10.45 -19.35 -0.72
C ILE A 79 -10.65 -18.12 -1.64
N ALA A 80 -9.57 -17.52 -2.14
CA ALA A 80 -9.62 -16.38 -3.07
C ALA A 80 -8.27 -16.13 -3.78
N PHE A 81 -8.38 -15.67 -5.05
CA PHE A 81 -7.35 -15.27 -6.05
C PHE A 81 -6.14 -16.17 -6.18
#